data_AF-A0A410TQV3-F1
#
_entry.id   AF-A0A410TQV3-F1
#
_cell.length_a   1.000
_cell.length_b   1.000
_cell.length_c   1.000
_cell.angle_alpha   90.00
_cell.angle_beta   90.00
_cell.angle_gamma   90.00
#
_symmetry.space_group_name_H-M   'P 1'
#
loop_
_entity.id
_entity.type
_entity.pdbx_description
1 polymer ?
#
loop_
_entity_poly.entity_id
_entity_poly.type
_entity_poly.pdbx_seq_one_letter_code
_entity_poly.pdbx_strand_id
1 'polypeptide(L)'
;MSEESRADRRSPVGEPVVRSDPAVTGDRAAEAVGFDPNDPDSVAEAAETVARFAAGDVGDDDNVLMLRGAAACAALVRGVGSYKEAVERAGDGVSVAFIRKWARVHDLPQAVRRQVANGQIAPSAAKHVARLGGRDRYLLAWATIDGGLTVREVRAVASAVNDGAEVEGAVRDAGVELGRLQVRLPADTYVELRRRASMETVEPGEIVADAVDEYFDDG
;
A
#
# COMPACT_ATOMS: atom_id res chain seq x y z
N MET A 1 -29.97 1.76 6.64
CA MET A 1 -29.40 2.35 5.40
C MET A 1 -27.93 2.01 5.44
N SER A 2 -27.50 1.07 4.61
CA SER A 2 -26.16 0.48 4.72
C SER A 2 -25.11 1.49 4.27
N GLU A 3 -24.22 1.89 5.18
CA GLU A 3 -23.00 2.64 4.85
C GLU A 3 -22.13 1.78 3.95
N GLU A 4 -21.95 2.26 2.72
CA GLU A 4 -20.99 1.73 1.76
C GLU A 4 -19.59 2.04 2.30
N SER A 5 -18.96 1.03 2.89
CA SER A 5 -17.59 1.10 3.41
C SER A 5 -16.63 1.62 2.33
N ARG A 6 -15.93 2.73 2.59
CA ARG A 6 -14.81 3.29 1.78
C ARG A 6 -13.64 2.31 1.55
N ALA A 7 -13.74 1.04 1.98
CA ALA A 7 -12.79 -0.03 1.71
C ALA A 7 -13.06 -0.77 0.39
N ASP A 8 -13.66 -0.10 -0.59
CA ASP A 8 -14.11 -0.78 -1.79
C ASP A 8 -12.97 -1.10 -2.78
N ARG A 9 -12.95 -2.35 -3.24
CA ARG A 9 -11.77 -3.03 -3.83
C ARG A 9 -11.47 -2.67 -5.28
N ARG A 10 -11.96 -1.53 -5.78
CA ARG A 10 -11.74 -1.12 -7.16
C ARG A 10 -11.05 0.23 -7.19
N SER A 11 -9.73 0.23 -7.10
CA SER A 11 -8.98 1.34 -7.70
C SER A 11 -9.28 1.35 -9.21
N PRO A 12 -9.58 2.53 -9.80
CA PRO A 12 -9.77 2.65 -11.23
C PRO A 12 -8.51 2.17 -11.94
N VAL A 13 -8.73 1.33 -12.94
CA VAL A 13 -7.70 0.84 -13.85
C VAL A 13 -7.74 1.72 -15.08
N GLY A 14 -6.61 2.35 -15.38
CA GLY A 14 -6.50 3.44 -16.36
C GLY A 14 -6.22 4.81 -15.75
N GLU A 15 -6.50 5.06 -14.46
CA GLU A 15 -6.12 6.33 -13.81
C GLU A 15 -4.66 6.23 -13.30
N PRO A 16 -3.77 7.21 -13.58
CA PRO A 16 -2.39 7.17 -13.15
C PRO A 16 -2.28 6.97 -11.63
N VAL A 17 -1.62 5.88 -11.21
CA VAL A 17 -1.51 5.47 -9.79
C VAL A 17 -0.82 6.56 -8.94
N VAL A 18 0.01 7.36 -9.58
CA VAL A 18 0.70 8.51 -9.01
C VAL A 18 0.64 9.63 -10.05
N ARG A 19 -0.39 10.49 -10.02
CA ARG A 19 -0.23 11.82 -10.62
C ARG A 19 0.92 12.51 -9.89
N SER A 20 1.99 12.79 -10.63
CA SER A 20 2.67 14.08 -10.65
C SER A 20 2.80 14.78 -9.30
N ASP A 21 3.33 14.09 -8.29
CA ASP A 21 4.00 14.81 -7.22
C ASP A 21 5.48 14.90 -7.61
N PRO A 22 5.99 16.10 -7.95
CA PRO A 22 7.40 16.31 -8.21
C PRO A 22 8.29 15.81 -7.05
N ALA A 23 7.73 15.72 -5.83
CA ALA A 23 8.42 15.16 -4.67
C ALA A 23 8.58 13.62 -4.72
N VAL A 24 7.78 12.92 -5.53
CA VAL A 24 7.79 11.44 -5.64
C VAL A 24 8.43 10.95 -6.94
N THR A 25 8.28 11.69 -8.06
CA THR A 25 8.55 11.12 -9.40
C THR A 25 9.74 11.69 -10.17
N GLY A 26 10.26 12.89 -9.86
CA GLY A 26 11.37 13.49 -10.62
C GLY A 26 11.23 13.33 -12.16
N ASP A 27 12.35 13.21 -12.87
CA ASP A 27 12.38 12.96 -14.34
C ASP A 27 11.77 11.61 -14.77
N ARG A 28 11.35 10.75 -13.84
CA ARG A 28 10.82 9.38 -14.10
C ARG A 28 9.30 9.33 -14.32
N ALA A 29 8.62 10.48 -14.29
CA ALA A 29 7.17 10.56 -14.48
C ALA A 29 6.70 10.04 -15.86
N ALA A 30 7.57 10.04 -16.89
CA ALA A 30 7.23 9.60 -18.24
C ALA A 30 7.01 8.07 -18.36
N GLU A 31 7.57 7.26 -17.46
CA GLU A 31 7.42 5.80 -17.48
C GLU A 31 6.25 5.30 -16.60
N ALA A 32 5.51 6.19 -15.94
CA ALA A 32 4.34 5.87 -15.13
C ALA A 32 3.03 5.89 -15.94
N VAL A 33 3.05 5.39 -17.17
CA VAL A 33 1.82 5.18 -17.97
C VAL A 33 1.08 3.97 -17.41
N GLY A 34 -0.15 4.18 -16.96
CA GLY A 34 -1.03 3.10 -16.50
C GLY A 34 -1.50 2.24 -17.68
N PHE A 35 -1.83 0.99 -17.42
CA PHE A 35 -2.42 0.10 -18.42
C PHE A 35 -3.95 0.26 -18.41
N ASP A 36 -4.57 0.40 -19.59
CA ASP A 36 -6.02 0.40 -19.76
C ASP A 36 -6.49 -1.03 -20.09
N PRO A 37 -7.21 -1.72 -19.18
CA PRO A 37 -7.68 -3.08 -19.45
C PRO A 37 -8.77 -3.17 -20.51
N ASN A 38 -9.36 -2.05 -20.95
CA ASN A 38 -10.37 -2.04 -22.01
C ASN A 38 -9.75 -1.79 -23.40
N ASP A 39 -8.46 -1.46 -23.47
CA ASP A 39 -7.72 -1.29 -24.71
C ASP A 39 -6.91 -2.55 -25.03
N PRO A 40 -7.22 -3.28 -26.12
CA PRO A 40 -6.51 -4.50 -26.51
C PRO A 40 -4.99 -4.33 -26.69
N ASP A 41 -4.54 -3.16 -27.15
CA ASP A 41 -3.12 -2.87 -27.35
C ASP A 41 -2.42 -2.68 -25.99
N SER A 42 -3.03 -1.92 -25.08
CA SER A 42 -2.55 -1.80 -23.71
C SER A 42 -2.55 -3.15 -22.95
N VAL A 43 -3.54 -4.03 -23.19
CA VAL A 43 -3.55 -5.39 -22.63
C VAL A 43 -2.42 -6.25 -23.19
N ALA A 44 -2.06 -6.10 -24.47
CA ALA A 44 -0.91 -6.78 -25.05
C ALA A 44 0.40 -6.28 -24.40
N GLU A 45 0.58 -4.97 -24.23
CA GLU A 45 1.73 -4.39 -23.53
C GLU A 45 1.81 -4.87 -22.06
N ALA A 46 0.66 -5.00 -21.39
CA ALA A 46 0.58 -5.54 -20.05
C ALA A 46 1.09 -6.99 -20.00
N ALA A 47 0.73 -7.83 -20.98
CA ALA A 47 1.21 -9.21 -21.07
C ALA A 47 2.73 -9.28 -21.22
N GLU A 48 3.32 -8.50 -22.13
CA GLU A 48 4.78 -8.42 -22.32
C GLU A 48 5.49 -7.92 -21.06
N THR A 49 4.90 -6.95 -20.37
CA THR A 49 5.43 -6.42 -19.11
C THR A 49 5.38 -7.48 -18.00
N VAL A 50 4.29 -8.25 -17.89
CA VAL A 50 4.18 -9.36 -16.94
C VAL A 50 5.22 -10.44 -17.22
N ALA A 51 5.47 -10.78 -18.48
CA ALA A 51 6.47 -11.76 -18.88
C ALA A 51 7.89 -11.34 -18.43
N ARG A 52 8.31 -10.12 -18.76
CA ARG A 52 9.60 -9.55 -18.31
C ARG A 52 9.69 -9.48 -16.78
N PHE A 53 8.60 -9.09 -16.13
CA PHE A 53 8.55 -9.00 -14.68
C PHE A 53 8.73 -10.37 -14.01
N ALA A 54 8.14 -11.43 -14.56
CA ALA A 54 8.31 -12.78 -14.06
C ALA A 54 9.73 -13.34 -14.32
N ALA A 55 10.39 -12.90 -15.40
CA ALA A 55 11.75 -13.29 -15.74
C ALA A 55 12.82 -12.68 -14.82
N GLY A 56 12.46 -11.69 -14.00
CA GLY A 56 13.40 -11.02 -13.09
C GLY A 56 14.20 -9.88 -13.76
N ASP A 57 13.75 -9.38 -14.91
CA ASP A 57 14.35 -8.21 -15.59
C ASP A 57 14.15 -6.89 -14.81
N VAL A 58 13.39 -6.96 -13.71
CA VAL A 58 13.15 -5.87 -12.76
C VAL A 58 14.03 -6.15 -11.54
N GLY A 59 15.11 -5.39 -11.37
CA GLY A 59 15.96 -5.49 -10.18
C GLY A 59 15.15 -5.24 -8.90
N ASP A 60 15.52 -5.93 -7.82
CA ASP A 60 14.81 -5.87 -6.52
C ASP A 60 14.74 -4.46 -5.89
N ASP A 61 15.55 -3.51 -6.39
CA ASP A 61 15.68 -2.15 -5.86
C ASP A 61 14.78 -1.10 -6.57
N ASP A 62 14.09 -1.43 -7.66
CA ASP A 62 13.24 -0.47 -8.38
C ASP A 62 11.76 -0.60 -8.01
N ASN A 63 11.38 0.08 -6.91
CA ASN A 63 10.00 0.10 -6.40
C ASN A 63 8.97 0.54 -7.45
N VAL A 64 9.33 1.45 -8.36
CA VAL A 64 8.42 1.96 -9.40
C VAL A 64 8.21 0.91 -10.47
N LEU A 65 9.27 0.26 -10.92
CA LEU A 65 9.19 -0.83 -11.90
C LEU A 65 8.42 -2.04 -11.34
N MET A 66 8.58 -2.35 -10.05
CA MET A 66 7.79 -3.36 -9.34
C MET A 66 6.29 -3.01 -9.30
N LEU A 67 5.95 -1.74 -9.04
CA LEU A 67 4.55 -1.26 -9.07
C LEU A 67 3.96 -1.24 -10.47
N ARG A 68 4.77 -0.96 -11.51
CA ARG A 68 4.36 -1.10 -12.91
C ARG A 68 4.06 -2.55 -13.25
N GLY A 69 4.91 -3.49 -12.84
CA GLY A 69 4.66 -4.93 -13.00
C GLY A 69 3.38 -5.40 -12.28
N ALA A 70 3.10 -4.85 -11.10
CA ALA A 70 1.85 -5.08 -10.38
C ALA A 70 0.63 -4.54 -11.14
N ALA A 71 0.73 -3.32 -11.70
CA ALA A 71 -0.32 -2.73 -12.53
C ALA A 71 -0.57 -3.55 -13.80
N ALA A 72 0.49 -4.03 -14.47
CA ALA A 72 0.38 -4.91 -15.62
C ALA A 72 -0.35 -6.21 -15.28
N CYS A 73 -0.03 -6.85 -14.15
CA CYS A 73 -0.75 -8.03 -13.66
C CYS A 73 -2.25 -7.76 -13.48
N ALA A 74 -2.61 -6.63 -12.88
CA ALA A 74 -4.00 -6.26 -12.63
C ALA A 74 -4.76 -5.95 -13.92
N ALA A 75 -4.16 -5.17 -14.83
CA ALA A 75 -4.76 -4.82 -16.10
C ALA A 75 -4.94 -6.05 -17.00
N LEU A 76 -3.93 -6.92 -17.08
CA LEU A 76 -3.99 -8.14 -17.87
C LEU A 76 -5.16 -9.03 -17.44
N VAL A 77 -5.29 -9.31 -16.14
CA VAL A 77 -6.41 -10.14 -15.62
C VAL A 77 -7.77 -9.50 -15.89
N ARG A 78 -7.88 -8.18 -15.76
CA ARG A 78 -9.13 -7.47 -16.00
C ARG A 78 -9.49 -7.42 -17.48
N GLY A 79 -8.51 -7.27 -18.37
CA GLY A 79 -8.72 -7.20 -19.81
C GLY A 79 -9.04 -8.54 -20.45
N VAL A 80 -8.44 -9.63 -19.96
CA VAL A 80 -8.74 -10.99 -20.48
C VAL A 80 -9.88 -11.69 -19.73
N GLY A 81 -10.21 -11.26 -18.52
CA GLY A 81 -11.36 -11.74 -17.75
C GLY A 81 -11.07 -12.93 -16.81
N SER A 82 -9.93 -13.61 -16.92
CA SER A 82 -9.54 -14.66 -15.98
C SER A 82 -8.03 -14.77 -15.75
N TYR A 83 -7.65 -15.31 -14.59
CA TYR A 83 -6.23 -15.58 -14.30
C TYR A 83 -5.62 -16.63 -15.23
N LYS A 84 -6.42 -17.56 -15.75
CA LYS A 84 -5.93 -18.62 -16.64
C LYS A 84 -5.56 -18.03 -17.99
N GLU A 85 -6.45 -17.24 -18.59
CA GLU A 85 -6.19 -16.54 -19.84
C GLU A 85 -5.06 -15.51 -19.68
N ALA A 86 -4.94 -14.87 -18.52
CA ALA A 86 -3.82 -13.97 -18.24
C ALA A 86 -2.47 -14.68 -18.28
N VAL A 87 -2.38 -15.91 -17.77
CA VAL A 87 -1.16 -16.73 -17.87
C VAL A 87 -0.91 -17.16 -19.31
N GLU A 88 -1.94 -17.66 -20.01
CA GLU A 88 -1.84 -18.06 -21.42
C GLU A 88 -1.36 -16.89 -22.30
N ARG A 89 -1.81 -15.66 -22.00
CA ARG A 89 -1.42 -14.45 -22.72
C ARG A 89 -0.02 -13.96 -22.36
N ALA A 90 0.41 -14.08 -21.11
CA ALA A 90 1.74 -13.66 -20.66
C ALA A 90 2.86 -14.64 -21.06
N GLY A 91 2.50 -15.91 -21.32
CA GLY A 91 3.43 -16.92 -21.82
C GLY A 91 4.16 -17.70 -20.73
N ASP A 92 5.16 -18.47 -21.17
CA ASP A 92 5.90 -19.42 -20.34
C ASP A 92 6.65 -18.73 -19.19
N GLY A 93 6.71 -19.38 -18.03
CA GLY A 93 7.37 -18.85 -16.83
C GLY A 93 6.46 -17.99 -15.93
N VAL A 94 5.26 -17.63 -16.39
CA VAL A 94 4.26 -16.93 -15.57
C VAL A 94 3.28 -17.90 -14.95
N SER A 95 2.91 -17.69 -13.69
CA SER A 95 1.93 -18.54 -12.99
C SER A 95 0.72 -17.75 -12.48
N VAL A 96 -0.42 -18.43 -12.30
CA VAL A 96 -1.61 -17.84 -11.68
C VAL A 96 -1.28 -17.26 -10.31
N ALA A 97 -0.44 -17.96 -9.53
CA ALA A 97 -0.02 -17.50 -8.22
C ALA A 97 0.81 -16.22 -8.27
N PHE A 98 1.66 -16.06 -9.29
CA PHE A 98 2.43 -14.85 -9.53
C PHE A 98 1.52 -13.66 -9.87
N ILE A 99 0.64 -13.82 -10.88
CA ILE A 99 -0.27 -12.76 -11.32
C ILE A 99 -1.20 -12.34 -10.18
N ARG A 100 -1.81 -13.31 -9.47
CA ARG A 100 -2.70 -13.03 -8.33
C ARG A 100 -2.01 -12.26 -7.22
N LYS A 101 -0.77 -12.63 -6.90
CA LYS A 101 0.01 -11.96 -5.85
C LYS A 101 0.24 -10.48 -6.20
N TRP A 102 0.67 -10.19 -7.42
CA TRP A 102 1.03 -8.85 -7.83
C TRP A 102 -0.18 -7.98 -8.18
N ALA A 103 -1.24 -8.55 -8.74
CA ALA A 103 -2.52 -7.85 -8.91
C ALA A 103 -3.06 -7.33 -7.56
N ARG A 104 -2.95 -8.13 -6.48
CA ARG A 104 -3.35 -7.68 -5.14
C ARG A 104 -2.49 -6.53 -4.60
N VAL A 105 -1.21 -6.46 -4.96
CA VAL A 105 -0.34 -5.34 -4.60
C VAL A 105 -0.82 -4.06 -5.29
N HIS A 106 -1.24 -4.15 -6.56
CA HIS A 106 -1.86 -3.02 -7.24
C HIS A 106 -3.19 -2.60 -6.60
N ASP A 107 -3.96 -3.55 -6.07
CA ASP A 107 -5.24 -3.31 -5.38
C ASP A 107 -5.07 -2.78 -3.93
N LEU A 108 -3.83 -2.56 -3.47
CA LEU A 108 -3.59 -1.85 -2.21
C LEU A 108 -4.13 -0.41 -2.30
N PRO A 109 -4.62 0.16 -1.18
CA PRO A 109 -5.05 1.55 -1.15
C PRO A 109 -3.97 2.49 -1.65
N GLN A 110 -4.37 3.57 -2.32
CA GLN A 110 -3.43 4.54 -2.89
C GLN A 110 -2.46 5.08 -1.83
N ALA A 111 -2.95 5.35 -0.62
CA ALA A 111 -2.12 5.79 0.50
C ALA A 111 -0.99 4.81 0.82
N VAL A 112 -1.24 3.49 0.76
CA VAL A 112 -0.23 2.45 0.97
C VAL A 112 0.71 2.34 -0.24
N ARG A 113 0.17 2.37 -1.47
CA ARG A 113 1.00 2.30 -2.69
C ARG A 113 1.99 3.45 -2.81
N ARG A 114 1.64 4.65 -2.35
CA ARG A 114 2.57 5.79 -2.26
C ARG A 114 3.76 5.50 -1.36
N GLN A 115 3.55 4.81 -0.24
CA GLN A 115 4.66 4.43 0.65
C GLN A 115 5.57 3.37 0.03
N VAL A 116 5.01 2.47 -0.78
CA VAL A 116 5.81 1.52 -1.57
C VAL A 116 6.64 2.26 -2.61
N ALA A 117 6.03 3.19 -3.36
CA ALA A 117 6.73 4.00 -4.36
C ALA A 117 7.87 4.82 -3.74
N ASN A 118 7.66 5.38 -2.55
CA ASN A 118 8.65 6.16 -1.80
C ASN A 118 9.69 5.30 -1.04
N GLY A 119 9.65 3.98 -1.19
CA GLY A 119 10.58 3.05 -0.53
C GLY A 119 10.42 2.94 0.98
N GLN A 120 9.35 3.48 1.57
CA GLN A 120 9.06 3.33 3.00
C GLN A 120 8.52 1.93 3.32
N ILE A 121 7.89 1.27 2.34
CA ILE A 121 7.49 -0.14 2.43
C ILE A 121 8.11 -0.89 1.24
N ALA A 122 9.00 -1.84 1.51
CA ALA A 122 9.57 -2.66 0.44
C ALA A 122 8.48 -3.44 -0.32
N PRO A 123 8.56 -3.62 -1.66
CA PRO A 123 7.61 -4.43 -2.43
C PRO A 123 7.48 -5.86 -1.89
N SER A 124 8.58 -6.40 -1.37
CA SER A 124 8.64 -7.71 -0.70
C SER A 124 7.83 -7.76 0.60
N ALA A 125 7.63 -6.64 1.31
CA ALA A 125 6.70 -6.52 2.43
C ALA A 125 5.26 -6.23 1.93
N ALA A 126 5.10 -5.36 0.93
CA ALA A 126 3.80 -4.97 0.38
C ALA A 126 2.96 -6.16 -0.10
N LYS A 127 3.58 -7.19 -0.70
CA LYS A 127 2.89 -8.43 -1.09
C LYS A 127 2.25 -9.18 0.09
N HIS A 128 2.78 -9.01 1.30
CA HIS A 128 2.24 -9.61 2.52
C HIS A 128 1.11 -8.75 3.08
N VAL A 129 1.25 -7.43 3.09
CA VAL A 129 0.16 -6.48 3.41
C VAL A 129 -1.06 -6.73 2.50
N ALA A 130 -0.83 -6.93 1.20
CA ALA A 130 -1.86 -7.19 0.20
C ALA A 130 -2.64 -8.50 0.41
N ARG A 131 -2.22 -9.36 1.35
CA ARG A 131 -2.99 -10.55 1.75
C ARG A 131 -4.18 -10.19 2.64
N LEU A 132 -4.18 -9.02 3.28
CA LEU A 132 -5.18 -8.63 4.27
C LEU A 132 -6.35 -7.85 3.65
N GLY A 133 -7.53 -8.01 4.26
CA GLY A 133 -8.76 -7.31 3.91
C GLY A 133 -8.91 -5.95 4.62
N GLY A 134 -9.89 -5.17 4.20
CA GLY A 134 -10.46 -4.08 5.01
C GLY A 134 -9.45 -3.10 5.63
N ARG A 135 -9.67 -2.79 6.91
CA ARG A 135 -8.84 -1.87 7.72
C ARG A 135 -7.46 -2.46 8.03
N ASP A 136 -7.34 -3.78 8.13
CA ASP A 136 -6.12 -4.47 8.56
C ASP A 136 -4.92 -4.21 7.65
N ARG A 137 -5.16 -4.01 6.35
CA ARG A 137 -4.09 -3.64 5.41
C ARG A 137 -3.48 -2.27 5.74
N TYR A 138 -4.26 -1.33 6.27
CA TYR A 138 -3.74 -0.04 6.73
C TYR A 138 -2.97 -0.22 8.02
N LEU A 139 -3.53 -0.94 8.99
CA LEU A 139 -2.88 -1.16 10.28
C LEU A 139 -1.52 -1.85 10.12
N LEU A 140 -1.42 -2.89 9.29
CA LEU A 140 -0.14 -3.54 9.02
C LEU A 140 0.81 -2.66 8.20
N ALA A 141 0.30 -1.89 7.23
CA ALA A 141 1.14 -0.97 6.46
C ALA A 141 1.78 0.11 7.36
N TRP A 142 1.00 0.74 8.23
CA TRP A 142 1.49 1.77 9.14
C TRP A 142 2.40 1.18 10.21
N ALA A 143 2.05 0.03 10.78
CA ALA A 143 2.95 -0.71 11.68
C ALA A 143 4.30 -1.04 11.03
N THR A 144 4.32 -1.33 9.73
CA THR A 144 5.56 -1.59 9.00
C THR A 144 6.48 -0.36 9.00
N ILE A 145 5.90 0.82 8.84
CA ILE A 145 6.65 2.09 8.81
C ILE A 145 7.03 2.51 10.23
N ASP A 146 6.06 2.64 11.12
CA ASP A 146 6.25 3.18 12.48
C ASP A 146 7.12 2.26 13.34
N GLY A 147 6.96 0.95 13.16
CA GLY A 147 7.73 -0.07 13.87
C GLY A 147 9.00 -0.52 13.16
N GLY A 148 9.26 -0.04 11.94
CA GLY A 148 10.40 -0.50 11.12
C GLY A 148 10.42 -2.01 10.88
N LEU A 149 9.24 -2.63 10.70
CA LEU A 149 9.13 -4.09 10.61
C LEU A 149 9.90 -4.62 9.40
N THR A 150 10.65 -5.69 9.63
CA THR A 150 11.28 -6.46 8.57
C THR A 150 10.23 -7.19 7.73
N VAL A 151 10.58 -7.54 6.49
CA VAL A 151 9.72 -8.37 5.62
C VAL A 151 9.29 -9.67 6.29
N ARG A 152 10.16 -10.26 7.13
CA ARG A 152 9.88 -11.49 7.87
C ARG A 152 8.79 -11.27 8.92
N GLU A 153 8.83 -10.16 9.66
CA GLU A 153 7.81 -9.81 10.65
C GLU A 153 6.49 -9.46 9.98
N VAL A 154 6.50 -8.65 8.91
CA VAL A 154 5.29 -8.36 8.12
C VAL A 154 4.64 -9.65 7.61
N ARG A 155 5.45 -10.60 7.13
CA ARG A 155 4.96 -11.92 6.73
C ARG A 155 4.34 -12.69 7.89
N ALA A 156 4.99 -12.69 9.07
CA ALA A 156 4.51 -13.40 10.25
C ALA A 156 3.16 -12.83 10.73
N VAL A 157 3.05 -11.52 10.86
CA VAL A 157 1.80 -10.83 11.22
C VAL A 157 0.71 -11.14 10.21
N ALA A 158 0.98 -10.98 8.91
CA ALA A 158 -0.01 -11.27 7.87
C ALA A 158 -0.45 -12.74 7.87
N SER A 159 0.42 -13.69 8.22
CA SER A 159 0.03 -15.09 8.38
C SER A 159 -0.85 -15.29 9.62
N ALA A 160 -0.46 -14.77 10.79
CA ALA A 160 -1.25 -14.88 12.01
C ALA A 160 -2.69 -14.33 11.83
N VAL A 161 -2.83 -13.19 11.15
CA VAL A 161 -4.15 -12.61 10.86
C VAL A 161 -4.97 -13.49 9.90
N ASN A 162 -4.33 -14.06 8.87
CA ASN A 162 -5.02 -15.02 8.00
C ASN A 162 -5.42 -16.31 8.73
N ASP A 163 -4.71 -16.67 9.80
CA ASP A 163 -5.00 -17.81 10.68
C ASP A 163 -6.01 -17.46 11.79
N GLY A 164 -6.56 -16.23 11.79
CA GLY A 164 -7.68 -15.80 12.64
C GLY A 164 -7.31 -14.87 13.81
N ALA A 165 -6.04 -14.46 13.94
CA ALA A 165 -5.66 -13.47 14.94
C ALA A 165 -6.16 -12.07 14.58
N GLU A 166 -6.45 -11.25 15.59
CA GLU A 166 -6.67 -9.81 15.39
C GLU A 166 -5.36 -9.11 15.01
N VAL A 167 -5.42 -8.19 14.04
CA VAL A 167 -4.22 -7.51 13.53
C VAL A 167 -3.54 -6.67 14.61
N GLU A 168 -4.30 -6.03 15.49
CA GLU A 168 -3.77 -5.27 16.63
C GLU A 168 -2.99 -6.17 17.59
N GLY A 169 -3.48 -7.40 17.83
CA GLY A 169 -2.78 -8.42 18.61
C GLY A 169 -1.48 -8.85 17.95
N ALA A 170 -1.54 -9.26 16.69
CA ALA A 170 -0.38 -9.76 15.97
C ALA A 170 0.71 -8.69 15.77
N VAL A 171 0.34 -7.43 15.56
CA VAL A 171 1.28 -6.31 15.47
C VAL A 171 1.93 -6.02 16.84
N ARG A 172 1.17 -6.10 17.93
CA ARG A 172 1.71 -5.94 19.29
C ARG A 172 2.70 -7.05 19.64
N ASP A 173 2.42 -8.29 19.24
CA ASP A 173 3.34 -9.43 19.42
C ASP A 173 4.65 -9.25 18.63
N ALA A 174 4.62 -8.47 17.55
CA ALA A 174 5.80 -8.04 16.81
C ALA A 174 6.51 -6.82 17.44
N GLY A 175 6.08 -6.37 18.63
CA GLY A 175 6.71 -5.28 19.38
C GLY A 175 6.29 -3.87 18.94
N VAL A 176 5.23 -3.74 18.15
CA VAL A 176 4.76 -2.45 17.63
C VAL A 176 3.47 -2.02 18.31
N GLU A 177 3.47 -0.80 18.83
CA GLU A 177 2.29 -0.18 19.43
C GLU A 177 1.59 0.70 18.38
N LEU A 178 0.46 0.21 17.86
CA LEU A 178 -0.36 0.98 16.92
C LEU A 178 -0.82 2.31 17.54
N GLY A 179 -0.71 3.39 16.76
CA GLY A 179 -1.07 4.74 17.21
C GLY A 179 0.07 5.49 17.90
N ARG A 180 1.19 4.85 18.22
CA ARG A 180 2.39 5.54 18.72
C ARG A 180 3.14 6.18 17.55
N LEU A 181 3.03 7.50 17.44
CA LEU A 181 3.72 8.31 16.42
C LEU A 181 4.75 9.24 17.06
N GLN A 182 5.92 9.38 16.44
CA GLN A 182 6.89 10.42 16.81
C GLN A 182 6.73 11.63 15.89
N VAL A 183 6.39 12.78 16.46
CA VAL A 183 6.23 14.04 15.72
C VAL A 183 7.26 15.08 16.17
N ARG A 184 7.67 15.94 15.23
CA ARG A 184 8.45 17.14 15.53
C ARG A 184 7.55 18.36 15.38
N LEU A 185 7.37 19.09 16.47
CA LEU A 185 6.59 20.33 16.50
C LEU A 185 7.52 21.55 16.43
N PRO A 186 7.07 22.68 15.85
CA PRO A 186 7.73 23.96 16.04
C PRO A 186 7.89 24.28 17.53
N ALA A 187 8.97 24.99 17.89
CA ALA A 187 9.31 25.24 19.29
C ALA A 187 8.16 25.91 20.07
N ASP A 188 7.51 26.89 19.46
CA ASP A 188 6.39 27.62 20.09
C ASP A 188 5.17 26.70 20.32
N THR A 189 4.83 25.87 19.33
CA THR A 189 3.75 24.87 19.45
C THR A 189 4.07 23.84 20.52
N TYR A 190 5.32 23.37 20.60
CA TYR A 190 5.76 22.44 21.63
C TYR A 190 5.62 23.05 23.04
N VAL A 191 6.08 24.28 23.23
CA VAL A 191 6.00 24.98 24.52
C VAL A 191 4.54 25.17 24.94
N GLU A 192 3.68 25.62 24.03
CA GLU A 192 2.27 25.85 24.33
C GLU A 192 1.53 24.53 24.62
N LEU A 193 1.77 23.47 23.83
CA LEU A 193 1.19 22.14 24.10
C LEU A 193 1.58 21.65 25.50
N ARG A 194 2.87 21.76 25.86
CA ARG A 194 3.36 21.33 27.19
C ARG A 194 2.78 22.19 28.32
N ARG A 195 2.63 23.50 28.09
CA ARG A 195 2.02 24.42 29.05
C ARG A 195 0.55 24.05 29.30
N ARG A 196 -0.26 23.86 28.25
CA ARG A 196 -1.69 23.51 28.38
C ARG A 196 -1.87 22.16 29.06
N ALA A 197 -1.17 21.13 28.57
CA ALA A 197 -1.18 19.80 29.18
C ALA A 197 -0.88 19.86 30.69
N SER A 198 0.13 20.65 31.09
CA SER A 198 0.47 20.83 32.50
C SER A 198 -0.58 21.61 33.31
N MET A 199 -1.26 22.60 32.71
CA MET A 199 -2.29 23.39 33.38
C MET A 199 -3.60 22.61 33.55
N GLU A 200 -3.90 21.75 32.59
CA GLU A 200 -5.12 20.93 32.54
C GLU A 200 -4.94 19.54 33.20
N THR A 201 -3.70 19.16 33.53
CA THR A 201 -3.34 17.86 34.14
C THR A 201 -3.70 16.67 33.24
N VAL A 202 -3.40 16.80 31.95
CA VAL A 202 -3.60 15.77 30.93
C VAL A 202 -2.30 15.48 30.19
N GLU A 203 -2.21 14.34 29.52
CA GLU A 203 -1.06 14.07 28.65
C GLU A 203 -1.13 14.93 27.37
N PRO A 204 0.00 15.42 26.83
CA PRO A 204 0.01 16.15 25.56
C PRO A 204 -0.69 15.41 24.40
N GLY A 205 -0.67 14.07 24.44
CA GLY A 205 -1.32 13.24 23.43
C GLY A 205 -2.85 13.35 23.43
N GLU A 206 -3.48 13.62 24.59
CA GLU A 206 -4.93 13.81 24.69
C GLU A 206 -5.34 15.10 23.98
N ILE A 207 -4.65 16.20 24.24
CA ILE A 207 -4.88 17.49 23.55
C ILE A 207 -4.67 17.35 22.03
N VAL A 208 -3.65 16.59 21.62
CA VAL A 208 -3.40 16.33 20.20
C VAL A 208 -4.51 15.49 19.58
N ALA A 209 -4.99 14.46 20.28
CA ALA A 209 -6.09 13.61 19.81
C ALA A 209 -7.36 14.44 19.62
N ASP A 210 -7.75 15.22 20.63
CA ASP A 210 -8.94 16.08 20.57
C ASP A 210 -8.86 17.08 19.40
N ALA A 211 -7.71 17.73 19.21
CA ALA A 211 -7.51 18.68 18.12
C ALA A 211 -7.53 18.02 16.72
N VAL A 212 -7.10 16.76 16.62
CA VAL A 212 -7.13 15.99 15.37
C VAL A 212 -8.54 15.49 15.07
N ASP A 213 -9.28 15.05 16.08
CA ASP A 213 -10.68 14.64 15.96
C ASP A 213 -11.54 15.82 15.50
N GLU A 214 -11.38 17.01 16.10
CA GLU A 214 -12.05 18.24 15.66
C GLU A 214 -11.74 18.56 14.19
N TYR A 215 -10.47 18.45 13.77
CA TYR A 215 -10.07 18.70 12.39
C TYR A 215 -10.70 17.70 11.38
N PHE A 216 -10.88 16.44 11.77
CA PHE A 216 -11.49 15.43 10.90
C PHE A 216 -13.02 15.50 10.87
N ASP A 217 -13.66 15.97 11.93
CA ASP A 217 -15.12 16.17 11.98
C ASP A 217 -15.57 17.42 11.18
N ASP A 218 -14.69 18.43 11.07
CA ASP A 218 -14.96 19.67 10.32
C ASP A 218 -14.69 19.56 8.79
N GLY A 219 -14.14 18.43 8.30
CA GLY A 219 -13.67 18.26 6.91
C GLY A 219 -14.46 17.25 6.06
#